data_AF-A0A951J546-F1
#
_entry.id   AF-A0A951J546-F1
#
_cell.length_a   1.000
_cell.length_b   1.000
_cell.length_c   1.000
_cell.angle_alpha   90.00
_cell.angle_beta   90.00
_cell.angle_gamma   90.00
#
_symmetry.space_group_name_H-M   'P 1'
#
loop_
_entity.id
_entity.type
_entity.pdbx_description
1 polymer ?
#
loop_
_entity_poly.entity_id
_entity_poly.type
_entity_poly.pdbx_seq_one_letter_code
_entity_poly.pdbx_strand_id
1 'polypeptide(L)'
;MEKIKNRAMMISLIIGLVVLGFGCVEDDDLRVFETTGYIFGFDPCLTREPYENGEGLLIATPTDTLLTYNFPENIVEFPSGIFDNWQWQYVFDLQATEGNPDFKIRFSYRIARDEEMVFPLCHGSIFAPGFKYKYQIIILSTEKIDL
;
A
#
# COMPACT_ATOMS: atom_id res chain seq x y z
N MET A 1 -24.95 10.82 55.97
CA MET A 1 -24.89 11.16 54.53
C MET A 1 -23.52 11.67 54.06
N GLU A 2 -22.67 12.23 54.94
CA GLU A 2 -21.32 12.71 54.55
C GLU A 2 -20.35 11.62 54.04
N LYS A 3 -20.41 10.39 54.59
CA LYS A 3 -19.49 9.30 54.18
C LYS A 3 -19.65 8.88 52.71
N ILE A 4 -20.82 9.10 52.11
CA ILE A 4 -21.11 8.74 50.71
C ILE A 4 -20.54 9.80 49.75
N LYS A 5 -20.59 11.08 50.16
CA LYS A 5 -20.11 12.22 49.38
C LYS A 5 -18.58 12.19 49.18
N ASN A 6 -17.84 11.78 50.22
CA ASN A 6 -16.38 11.61 50.14
C ASN A 6 -15.95 10.43 49.26
N ARG A 7 -16.74 9.35 49.21
CA ARG A 7 -16.44 8.19 48.34
C ARG A 7 -16.70 8.49 46.87
N ALA A 8 -17.78 9.22 46.56
CA ALA A 8 -18.08 9.66 45.20
C ALA A 8 -17.04 10.64 44.64
N MET A 9 -16.54 11.56 45.47
CA MET A 9 -15.49 12.51 45.09
C MET A 9 -14.14 11.82 44.80
N MET A 10 -13.80 10.77 45.55
CA MET A 10 -12.56 10.01 45.33
C MET A 10 -12.62 9.14 44.06
N ILE A 11 -13.77 8.53 43.76
CA ILE A 11 -13.97 7.73 42.54
C ILE A 11 -13.92 8.61 41.28
N SER A 12 -14.45 9.83 41.34
CA SER A 12 -14.35 10.80 40.24
C SER A 12 -12.91 11.22 39.93
N LEU A 13 -12.03 11.26 40.93
CA LEU A 13 -10.62 11.63 40.76
C LEU A 13 -9.82 10.50 40.11
N ILE A 14 -10.15 9.24 40.42
CA ILE A 14 -9.49 8.06 39.87
C ILE A 14 -9.89 7.86 38.39
N ILE A 15 -11.15 8.10 38.04
CA ILE A 15 -11.62 8.01 36.64
C ILE A 15 -10.98 9.11 35.79
N GLY A 16 -10.82 10.33 36.32
CA GLY A 16 -10.16 11.42 35.61
C GLY A 16 -8.68 11.16 35.28
N LEU A 17 -7.99 10.37 36.12
CA LEU A 17 -6.57 10.03 35.89
C LEU A 17 -6.39 8.97 34.79
N VAL A 18 -7.39 8.11 34.58
CA VAL A 18 -7.32 7.02 33.58
C VAL A 18 -7.53 7.52 32.15
N VAL A 19 -8.24 8.64 31.96
CA VAL A 19 -8.51 9.20 30.61
C VAL A 19 -7.28 9.90 30.01
N LEU A 20 -6.30 10.31 30.84
CA LEU A 20 -5.06 10.95 30.37
C LEU A 20 -3.97 9.95 29.96
N GLY A 21 -4.22 8.64 30.13
CA GLY A 21 -3.28 7.57 29.82
C GLY A 21 -3.40 6.96 28.42
N PHE A 22 -4.26 7.49 27.54
CA PHE A 22 -4.21 7.18 26.12
C PHE A 22 -2.99 7.89 25.53
N GLY A 23 -1.83 7.27 25.76
CA GLY A 23 -0.57 7.68 25.16
C GLY A 23 -0.73 7.76 23.65
N CYS A 24 -0.30 8.87 23.08
CA CYS A 24 0.23 8.84 21.72
C CYS A 24 1.26 7.71 21.69
N VAL A 25 0.94 6.66 20.95
CA VAL A 25 1.96 5.73 20.49
C VAL A 25 2.87 6.56 19.61
N GLU A 26 4.11 6.76 20.04
CA GLU A 26 5.15 7.30 19.17
C GLU A 26 5.17 6.44 17.92
N ASP A 27 4.93 7.06 16.77
CA ASP A 27 5.01 6.41 15.48
C ASP A 27 6.41 5.79 15.40
N ASP A 28 6.47 4.46 15.39
CA ASP A 28 7.71 3.70 15.16
C ASP A 28 8.45 4.38 13.99
N ASP A 29 9.74 4.65 14.14
CA ASP A 29 10.59 5.16 13.05
C ASP A 29 10.49 4.18 11.87
N LEU A 30 9.53 4.40 10.97
CA LEU A 30 9.25 3.52 9.86
C LEU A 30 10.44 3.62 8.92
N ARG A 31 11.25 2.56 8.92
CA ARG A 31 12.44 2.48 8.09
C ARG A 31 12.07 2.77 6.63
N VAL A 32 12.67 3.84 6.10
CA VAL A 32 12.56 4.22 4.69
C VAL A 32 13.64 3.51 3.90
N PHE A 33 13.24 3.00 2.74
CA PHE A 33 14.10 2.34 1.77
C PHE A 33 14.09 3.14 0.47
N GLU A 34 15.21 3.17 -0.23
CA GLU A 34 15.33 3.71 -1.58
C GLU A 34 15.77 2.61 -2.53
N THR A 35 15.14 2.53 -3.70
CA THR A 35 15.50 1.52 -4.70
C THR A 35 15.07 1.95 -6.11
N THR A 36 15.43 1.11 -7.08
CA THR A 36 14.93 1.19 -8.45
C THR A 36 14.16 -0.07 -8.77
N GLY A 37 13.13 0.04 -9.60
CA GLY A 37 12.36 -1.12 -10.04
C GLY A 37 11.65 -0.88 -11.35
N TYR A 38 10.95 -1.91 -11.80
CA TYR A 38 10.09 -1.86 -12.98
C TYR A 38 8.67 -2.19 -12.59
N ILE A 39 7.73 -1.35 -13.02
CA ILE A 39 6.30 -1.68 -12.94
C ILE A 39 6.03 -2.78 -13.96
N PHE A 40 5.61 -3.95 -13.49
CA PHE A 40 5.52 -5.14 -14.35
C PHE A 40 4.15 -5.82 -14.29
N GLY A 41 3.21 -5.26 -13.55
CA GLY A 41 1.88 -5.82 -13.42
C GLY A 41 1.06 -5.09 -12.38
N PHE A 42 -0.03 -5.72 -11.99
CA PHE A 42 -0.99 -5.15 -11.07
C PHE A 42 -1.73 -6.24 -10.27
N ASP A 43 -2.47 -5.81 -9.25
CA ASP A 43 -3.38 -6.62 -8.47
C ASP A 43 -4.72 -6.72 -9.19
N PRO A 44 -5.04 -7.89 -9.78
CA PRO A 44 -6.27 -8.07 -10.54
C PRO A 44 -7.55 -7.95 -9.69
N CYS A 45 -7.45 -7.98 -8.35
CA CYS A 45 -8.60 -7.90 -7.47
C CYS A 45 -9.16 -6.48 -7.31
N LEU A 46 -8.36 -5.45 -7.57
CA LEU A 46 -8.78 -4.05 -7.50
C LEU A 46 -9.12 -3.45 -8.87
N THR A 47 -8.72 -4.12 -9.95
CA THR A 47 -8.94 -3.64 -11.31
C THR A 47 -10.41 -3.80 -11.72
N ARG A 48 -11.24 -2.85 -11.28
CA ARG A 48 -12.62 -2.67 -11.74
C ARG A 48 -12.67 -1.40 -12.57
N GLU A 49 -13.36 -1.44 -13.71
CA GLU A 49 -13.66 -0.21 -14.45
C GLU A 49 -14.42 0.79 -13.54
N PRO A 50 -14.09 2.10 -13.57
CA PRO A 50 -13.02 2.72 -14.34
C PRO A 50 -11.63 2.45 -13.72
N TYR A 51 -10.64 2.18 -14.57
CA TYR A 51 -9.26 1.91 -14.14
C TYR A 51 -8.66 3.15 -13.48
N GLU A 52 -8.45 3.11 -12.16
CA GLU A 52 -7.70 4.14 -11.45
C GLU A 52 -6.19 3.85 -11.63
N ASN A 53 -5.54 4.67 -12.46
CA ASN A 53 -4.10 4.56 -12.71
C ASN A 53 -3.34 4.84 -11.42
N GLY A 54 -2.67 3.84 -10.85
CA GLY A 54 -1.80 3.99 -9.68
C GLY A 54 -2.15 3.12 -8.47
N GLU A 55 -3.27 2.40 -8.53
CA GLU A 55 -3.65 1.45 -7.49
C GLU A 55 -3.28 0.01 -7.86
N GLY A 56 -2.81 -0.75 -6.87
CA GLY A 56 -2.51 -2.17 -7.00
C GLY A 56 -1.34 -2.48 -7.91
N LEU A 57 -0.37 -1.59 -8.10
CA LEU A 57 0.76 -1.85 -8.99
C LEU A 57 1.78 -2.81 -8.37
N LEU A 58 2.32 -3.70 -9.22
CA LEU A 58 3.42 -4.60 -8.88
C LEU A 58 4.73 -4.03 -9.40
N ILE A 59 5.72 -3.94 -8.50
CA ILE A 59 7.04 -3.39 -8.80
C ILE A 59 8.10 -4.47 -8.54
N ALA A 60 8.81 -4.86 -9.60
CA ALA A 60 9.94 -5.75 -9.50
C ALA A 60 11.19 -4.94 -9.14
N THR A 61 11.85 -5.29 -8.04
CA THR A 61 13.13 -4.72 -7.61
C THR A 61 14.24 -5.78 -7.79
N PRO A 62 15.52 -5.43 -7.66
CA PRO A 62 16.61 -6.42 -7.76
C PRO A 62 16.52 -7.60 -6.76
N THR A 63 15.79 -7.43 -5.65
CA THR A 63 15.75 -8.41 -4.56
C THR A 63 14.37 -8.96 -4.25
N ASP A 64 13.30 -8.24 -4.61
CA ASP A 64 11.93 -8.56 -4.20
C ASP A 64 10.88 -8.02 -5.18
N THR A 65 9.63 -8.45 -4.99
CA THR A 65 8.43 -7.90 -5.65
C THR A 65 7.59 -7.15 -4.61
N LEU A 66 7.30 -5.88 -4.89
CA LEU A 66 6.56 -4.99 -4.00
C LEU A 66 5.18 -4.68 -4.58
N LEU A 67 4.20 -4.49 -3.71
CA LEU A 67 2.83 -4.10 -4.06
C LEU A 67 2.51 -2.73 -3.47
N THR A 68 1.97 -1.82 -4.29
CA THR A 68 1.55 -0.49 -3.83
C THR A 68 0.14 -0.17 -4.30
N TYR A 69 -0.60 0.55 -3.46
CA TYR A 69 -1.92 1.11 -3.79
C TYR A 69 -1.92 2.64 -3.78
N ASN A 70 -0.75 3.27 -3.71
CA ASN A 70 -0.63 4.73 -3.62
C ASN A 70 0.38 5.27 -4.65
N PHE A 71 0.51 4.59 -5.79
CA PHE A 71 1.45 5.04 -6.80
C PHE A 71 1.00 6.40 -7.36
N PRO A 72 1.88 7.42 -7.36
CA PRO A 72 1.51 8.76 -7.81
C PRO A 72 1.12 8.79 -9.28
N GLU A 73 0.05 9.53 -9.60
CA GLU A 73 -0.38 9.78 -10.96
C GLU A 73 0.71 10.52 -11.78
N ASN A 74 0.67 10.37 -13.10
CA ASN A 74 1.50 11.10 -14.07
C ASN A 74 3.02 10.85 -13.99
N ILE A 75 3.50 9.88 -13.20
CA ILE A 75 4.91 9.44 -13.25
C ILE A 75 5.16 8.51 -14.44
N VAL A 76 4.21 7.64 -14.72
CA VAL A 76 4.27 6.65 -15.80
C VAL A 76 3.00 6.74 -16.62
N GLU A 77 3.14 6.77 -17.95
CA GLU A 77 2.01 6.69 -18.86
C GLU A 77 1.77 5.22 -19.24
N PHE A 78 0.61 4.69 -18.85
CA PHE A 78 0.22 3.34 -19.19
C PHE A 78 -0.46 3.31 -20.57
N PRO A 79 -0.02 2.43 -21.49
CA PRO A 79 -0.71 2.24 -22.76
C PRO A 79 -2.18 1.86 -22.57
N SER A 80 -3.04 2.36 -23.45
CA SER A 80 -4.45 1.97 -23.46
C SER A 80 -4.59 0.45 -23.58
N GLY A 81 -5.44 -0.13 -22.74
CA GLY A 81 -5.74 -1.56 -22.74
C GLY A 81 -4.72 -2.46 -22.05
N ILE A 82 -3.66 -1.91 -21.44
CA ILE A 82 -2.67 -2.72 -20.72
C ILE A 82 -3.27 -3.49 -19.53
N PHE A 83 -4.43 -3.05 -19.01
CA PHE A 83 -5.18 -3.67 -17.91
C PHE A 83 -6.35 -4.57 -18.37
N ASP A 84 -6.63 -4.68 -19.68
CA ASP A 84 -7.84 -5.35 -20.18
C ASP A 84 -7.83 -6.87 -19.92
N ASN A 85 -6.64 -7.48 -19.88
CA ASN A 85 -6.46 -8.93 -19.71
C ASN A 85 -6.38 -9.38 -18.24
N TRP A 86 -6.83 -8.57 -17.29
CA TRP A 86 -6.73 -8.79 -15.84
C TRP A 86 -7.22 -10.18 -15.35
N GLN A 87 -8.19 -10.79 -16.03
CA GLN A 87 -8.73 -12.10 -15.68
C GLN A 87 -7.75 -13.26 -15.92
N TRP A 88 -6.85 -13.10 -16.90
CA TRP A 88 -5.97 -14.16 -17.40
C TRP A 88 -4.50 -13.86 -17.17
N GLN A 89 -4.11 -12.58 -17.19
CA GLN A 89 -2.73 -12.15 -17.07
C GLN A 89 -2.68 -10.77 -16.39
N TYR A 90 -2.19 -10.76 -15.14
CA TYR A 90 -1.99 -9.56 -14.32
C TYR A 90 -0.55 -9.06 -14.31
N VAL A 91 0.32 -9.76 -15.04
CA VAL A 91 1.71 -9.36 -15.32
C VAL A 91 1.74 -8.84 -16.76
N PHE A 92 2.19 -7.61 -16.94
CA PHE A 92 2.45 -7.08 -18.27
C PHE A 92 3.47 -7.98 -18.98
N ASP A 93 3.37 -8.11 -20.30
CA ASP A 93 4.31 -8.94 -21.06
C ASP A 93 5.75 -8.56 -20.67
N LEU A 94 6.52 -9.54 -20.19
CA LEU A 94 7.88 -9.32 -19.70
C LEU A 94 8.79 -8.80 -20.81
N GLN A 95 8.53 -9.11 -22.09
CA GLN A 95 9.26 -8.47 -23.19
C GLN A 95 8.89 -7.00 -23.40
N ALA A 96 7.71 -6.58 -22.95
CA ALA A 96 7.26 -5.19 -22.97
C ALA A 96 7.63 -4.41 -21.70
N THR A 97 8.17 -5.07 -20.66
CA THR A 97 8.49 -4.45 -19.36
C THR A 97 9.95 -4.63 -18.95
N GLU A 98 10.55 -5.80 -19.11
CA GLU A 98 11.98 -6.03 -18.92
C GLU A 98 12.75 -5.43 -20.10
N GLY A 99 13.21 -4.19 -19.92
CA GLY A 99 13.92 -3.43 -20.95
C GLY A 99 13.10 -2.30 -21.59
N ASN A 100 11.84 -2.11 -21.18
CA ASN A 100 11.11 -0.90 -21.53
C ASN A 100 11.45 0.21 -20.51
N PRO A 101 12.18 1.26 -20.91
CA PRO A 101 12.50 2.37 -20.01
C PRO A 101 11.25 3.04 -19.45
N ASP A 102 10.10 2.94 -20.13
CA ASP A 102 8.90 3.67 -19.74
C ASP A 102 8.31 3.23 -18.40
N PHE A 103 8.61 2.00 -17.95
CA PHE A 103 8.14 1.48 -16.67
C PHE A 103 9.21 1.45 -15.59
N LYS A 104 10.41 1.98 -15.89
CA LYS A 104 11.51 2.03 -14.93
C LYS A 104 11.37 3.24 -14.02
N ILE A 105 11.44 3.00 -12.72
CA ILE A 105 11.27 4.04 -11.69
C ILE A 105 12.37 3.97 -10.64
N ARG A 106 12.68 5.13 -10.05
CA ARG A 106 13.37 5.24 -8.76
C ARG A 106 12.38 5.74 -7.74
N PHE A 107 12.36 5.13 -6.55
CA PHE A 107 11.39 5.49 -5.53
C PHE A 107 11.92 5.26 -4.13
N SER A 108 11.36 6.01 -3.19
CA SER A 108 11.49 5.79 -1.76
C SER A 108 10.19 5.23 -1.21
N TYR A 109 10.29 4.28 -0.28
CA TYR A 109 9.12 3.62 0.30
C TYR A 109 9.36 3.16 1.73
N ARG A 110 8.27 2.82 2.39
CA ARG A 110 8.27 2.06 3.65
C ARG A 110 7.24 0.94 3.57
N ILE A 111 7.34 -0.03 4.47
CA ILE A 111 6.29 -1.06 4.61
C ILE A 111 5.01 -0.39 5.10
N ALA A 112 3.87 -0.78 4.53
CA ALA A 112 2.56 -0.31 4.96
C ALA A 112 2.24 -0.81 6.37
N ARG A 113 1.67 0.06 7.22
CA ARG A 113 1.11 -0.33 8.52
C ARG A 113 -0.18 -1.10 8.31
N ASP A 114 -0.61 -1.84 9.32
CA ASP A 114 -1.83 -2.64 9.25
C ASP A 114 -3.06 -1.77 8.92
N GLU A 115 -3.16 -0.53 9.42
CA GLU A 115 -4.23 0.41 9.08
C GLU A 115 -4.17 0.99 7.66
N GLU A 116 -3.04 0.85 6.96
CA GLU A 116 -2.81 1.36 5.60
C GLU A 116 -2.92 0.27 4.53
N MET A 117 -2.94 -1.00 4.95
CA MET A 117 -3.06 -2.12 4.04
C MET A 117 -4.43 -2.14 3.37
N VAL A 118 -4.42 -2.36 2.07
CA VAL A 118 -5.63 -2.54 1.26
C VAL A 118 -5.85 -4.03 1.04
N PHE A 119 -7.08 -4.49 1.32
CA PHE A 119 -7.47 -5.90 1.18
C PHE A 119 -8.68 -6.01 0.26
N PRO A 120 -8.48 -5.98 -1.06
CA PRO A 120 -9.59 -5.99 -1.98
C PRO A 120 -10.29 -7.34 -2.00
N LEU A 121 -11.63 -7.29 -2.07
CA LEU A 121 -12.43 -8.51 -2.21
C LEU A 121 -12.40 -8.96 -3.67
N CYS A 122 -11.68 -10.05 -3.93
CA CYS A 122 -11.63 -10.69 -5.24
C CYS A 122 -12.95 -11.43 -5.51
N HIS A 123 -13.71 -11.04 -6.54
CA HIS A 123 -14.90 -11.79 -6.95
C HIS A 123 -14.53 -12.88 -7.97
N GLY A 124 -14.50 -14.13 -7.51
CA GLY A 124 -14.87 -15.37 -8.23
C GLY A 124 -14.10 -15.83 -9.48
N SER A 125 -13.42 -14.97 -10.23
CA SER A 125 -12.86 -15.33 -11.55
C SER A 125 -11.37 -15.07 -11.71
N ILE A 126 -10.72 -14.57 -10.66
CA ILE A 126 -9.28 -14.26 -10.68
C ILE A 126 -8.52 -15.48 -10.17
N PHE A 127 -7.82 -16.16 -11.07
CA PHE A 127 -6.85 -17.19 -10.69
C PHE A 127 -5.47 -16.53 -10.52
N ALA A 128 -5.21 -15.96 -9.33
CA ALA A 128 -3.91 -15.40 -8.95
C ALA A 128 -3.24 -16.27 -7.87
N PRO A 129 -2.84 -17.51 -8.17
CA PRO A 129 -2.19 -18.37 -7.20
C PRO A 129 -0.89 -17.73 -6.70
N GLY A 130 -0.76 -17.58 -5.38
CA GLY A 130 0.47 -17.09 -4.75
C GLY A 130 0.53 -15.58 -4.49
N PHE A 131 -0.50 -14.81 -4.82
CA PHE A 131 -0.57 -13.39 -4.44
C PHE A 131 -0.68 -13.25 -2.92
N LYS A 132 0.35 -12.68 -2.28
CA LYS A 132 0.38 -12.44 -0.83
C LYS A 132 0.44 -10.94 -0.58
N TYR A 133 -0.63 -10.40 -0.01
CA TYR A 133 -0.75 -9.00 0.42
C TYR A 133 0.22 -8.58 1.54
N LYS A 134 1.17 -9.44 1.93
CA LYS A 134 2.12 -9.21 3.03
C LYS A 134 3.21 -8.18 2.70
N TYR A 135 3.42 -7.86 1.42
CA TYR A 135 4.49 -6.98 0.95
C TYR A 135 3.96 -5.65 0.41
N GLN A 136 2.89 -5.14 1.04
CA GLN A 136 2.38 -3.81 0.72
C GLN A 136 3.31 -2.72 1.21
N ILE A 137 3.56 -1.75 0.35
CA ILE A 137 4.40 -0.60 0.62
C ILE A 137 3.63 0.69 0.42
N ILE A 138 4.05 1.72 1.14
CA ILE A 138 3.66 3.10 0.90
C ILE A 138 4.82 3.79 0.20
N ILE A 139 4.58 4.23 -1.04
CA ILE A 139 5.50 5.07 -1.79
C ILE A 139 5.50 6.48 -1.18
N LEU A 140 6.68 7.01 -0.91
CA LEU A 140 6.89 8.33 -0.33
C LEU A 140 7.36 9.34 -1.40
N SER A 141 8.14 8.88 -2.37
CA SER A 141 8.53 9.64 -3.56
C SER A 141 8.82 8.69 -4.72
N THR A 142 8.57 9.13 -5.95
CA THR A 142 8.88 8.38 -7.17
C THR A 142 9.28 9.33 -8.28
N GLU A 143 10.23 8.91 -9.10
CA GLU A 143 10.57 9.52 -10.38
C GLU A 143 10.70 8.43 -11.46
N LYS A 144 10.33 8.77 -12.70
CA LYS A 144 10.62 7.94 -13.87
C LYS A 144 12.11 8.05 -14.21
N ILE A 145 12.72 6.93 -14.61
CA ILE A 145 14.09 6.92 -15.14
C ILE A 145 14.02 6.89 -16.65
N ASP A 146 14.28 8.01 -17.30
CA ASP A 146 14.52 8.06 -18.75
C ASP A 146 15.93 7.53 -19.05
N LEU A 147 16.07 6.69 -20.08
CA LEU A 147 17.37 6.15 -20.56
C LEU A 147 18.02 7.08 -21.59
#